data_AF-A0A815NXI2-F1
#
_entry.id   AF-A0A815NXI2-F1
#
_cell.length_a   1.000
_cell.length_b   1.000
_cell.length_c   1.000
_cell.angle_alpha   90.00
_cell.angle_beta   90.00
_cell.angle_gamma   90.00
#
_symmetry.space_group_name_H-M   'P 1'
#
loop_
_entity.id
_entity.type
_entity.pdbx_description
1 polymer ?
#
loop_
_entity_poly.entity_id
_entity_poly.type
_entity_poly.pdbx_seq_one_letter_code
_entity_poly.pdbx_strand_id
1 'polypeptide(L)'
;MAHIPSIRTTLERARFATSSRLIACLINEHLVRANADSPYSVVINSLDDDVDMDNKLFLSLIHAIPVGSLTSLDPTDIVPFHILDKNGKELLCPVEIADQFWEGCTIDLKQELASSVRKQEWILNHLPTKIPSLFSPAIEWDRYLIEGHPTHPMHRTQIPFDGFESVLATPMVKFISIPRSELVIHGEWETIMKHYLPSAPSPDTLILPVHELQVSNVLSRIPSATLIPNFERQFVAQSSIRTVVPQLASDLPGFLLKLALTICTTGAWRTISYYSVYNSPRITPLAKFIAPECLVVLGEVASIGSNATDEMVSKHIACIIREDAEALMPNESIIVA
;
A
#
# COMPACT_ATOMS: atom_id res chain seq x y z
N MET A 1 -13.03 -36.05 -11.96
CA MET A 1 -13.99 -35.10 -11.37
C MET A 1 -13.35 -34.56 -10.11
N ALA A 2 -12.76 -33.37 -10.16
CA ALA A 2 -12.11 -32.77 -9.01
C ALA A 2 -13.18 -32.42 -7.97
N HIS A 3 -13.04 -32.97 -6.77
CA HIS A 3 -13.75 -32.49 -5.58
C HIS A 3 -13.47 -30.99 -5.48
N ILE A 4 -14.50 -30.15 -5.66
CA ILE A 4 -14.45 -28.77 -5.18
C ILE A 4 -14.30 -28.89 -3.65
N PRO A 5 -13.17 -28.50 -3.05
CA PRO A 5 -12.99 -28.66 -1.61
C PRO A 5 -14.05 -27.86 -0.86
N SER A 6 -14.40 -28.35 0.33
CA SER A 6 -15.22 -27.70 1.34
C SER A 6 -14.98 -26.20 1.43
N ILE A 7 -16.02 -25.43 1.76
CA ILE A 7 -15.97 -23.98 2.06
C ILE A 7 -14.71 -23.68 2.88
N ARG A 8 -13.70 -23.07 2.24
CA ARG A 8 -12.46 -22.64 2.90
C ARG A 8 -12.74 -21.41 3.73
N THR A 9 -12.12 -21.33 4.90
CA THR A 9 -12.18 -20.17 5.78
C THR A 9 -11.53 -18.95 5.13
N THR A 10 -11.92 -17.75 5.56
CA THR A 10 -11.27 -16.51 5.11
C THR A 10 -9.79 -16.46 5.51
N LEU A 11 -9.42 -17.06 6.65
CA LEU A 11 -8.02 -17.25 7.05
C LEU A 11 -7.23 -18.11 6.07
N GLU A 12 -7.75 -19.26 5.66
CA GLU A 12 -7.07 -20.14 4.69
C GLU A 12 -6.88 -19.43 3.34
N ARG A 13 -7.89 -18.68 2.88
CA ARG A 13 -7.79 -17.87 1.66
C ARG A 13 -6.72 -16.78 1.78
N ALA A 14 -6.68 -16.07 2.90
CA ALA A 14 -5.69 -15.02 3.16
C ALA A 14 -4.26 -15.57 3.26
N ARG A 15 -4.11 -16.72 3.92
CA ARG A 15 -2.88 -17.49 4.00
C ARG A 15 -2.40 -17.92 2.62
N PHE A 16 -3.26 -18.56 1.82
CA PHE A 16 -2.93 -18.95 0.45
C PHE A 16 -2.50 -17.76 -0.43
N ALA A 17 -3.24 -16.64 -0.38
CA ALA A 17 -2.90 -15.44 -1.15
C ALA A 17 -1.49 -14.91 -0.82
N THR A 18 -1.11 -14.95 0.46
CA THR A 18 0.22 -14.49 0.91
C THR A 18 1.30 -15.51 0.58
N SER A 19 1.03 -16.81 0.79
CA SER A 19 1.98 -17.91 0.58
C SER A 19 2.29 -18.15 -0.89
N SER A 20 1.30 -18.09 -1.78
CA SER A 20 1.52 -18.20 -3.23
C SER A 20 2.49 -17.13 -3.74
N ARG A 21 2.31 -15.88 -3.30
CA ARG A 21 3.21 -14.75 -3.61
C ARG A 21 4.61 -14.96 -3.01
N LEU A 22 4.68 -15.44 -1.77
CA LEU A 22 5.97 -15.75 -1.13
C LEU A 22 6.73 -16.80 -1.91
N ILE A 23 6.09 -17.92 -2.23
CA ILE A 23 6.71 -19.03 -2.97
C ILE A 23 7.18 -18.56 -4.36
N ALA A 24 6.33 -17.83 -5.08
CA ALA A 24 6.71 -17.25 -6.36
C ALA A 24 7.94 -16.33 -6.23
N CYS A 25 7.97 -15.42 -5.24
CA CYS A 25 9.14 -14.58 -4.97
C CYS A 25 10.39 -15.41 -4.66
N LEU A 26 10.30 -16.43 -3.81
CA LEU A 26 11.44 -17.29 -3.48
C LEU A 26 12.03 -17.95 -4.73
N ILE A 27 11.18 -18.42 -5.65
CA ILE A 27 11.62 -19.02 -6.92
C ILE A 27 12.22 -17.97 -7.85
N ASN A 28 11.48 -16.87 -8.07
CA ASN A 28 11.81 -15.83 -9.04
C ASN A 28 13.09 -15.07 -8.66
N GLU A 29 13.38 -14.96 -7.36
CA GLU A 29 14.58 -14.31 -6.82
C GLU A 29 15.70 -15.31 -6.53
N HIS A 30 15.53 -16.58 -6.93
CA HIS A 30 16.52 -17.65 -6.76
C HIS A 30 16.94 -17.88 -5.30
N LEU A 31 16.01 -17.69 -4.36
CA LEU A 31 16.20 -17.96 -2.94
C LEU A 31 15.94 -19.43 -2.57
N VAL A 32 15.40 -20.21 -3.51
CA VAL A 32 15.16 -21.66 -3.40
C VAL A 32 15.47 -22.35 -4.73
N ARG A 33 15.64 -23.67 -4.71
CA ARG A 33 15.72 -24.50 -5.93
C ARG A 33 14.34 -25.07 -6.24
N ALA A 34 13.79 -24.76 -7.41
CA ALA A 34 12.53 -25.32 -7.89
C ALA A 34 12.73 -26.18 -9.14
N ASN A 35 12.12 -27.37 -9.16
CA ASN A 35 12.14 -28.27 -10.31
C ASN A 35 10.74 -28.80 -10.59
N ALA A 36 10.31 -28.74 -11.85
CA ALA A 36 9.13 -29.41 -12.32
C ALA A 36 9.45 -30.89 -12.58
N ASP A 37 8.83 -31.79 -11.81
CA ASP A 37 8.97 -33.25 -11.97
C ASP A 37 7.99 -33.80 -13.03
N SER A 38 6.90 -33.07 -13.25
CA SER A 38 5.91 -33.29 -14.30
C SER A 38 5.34 -31.95 -14.75
N PRO A 39 4.57 -31.90 -15.86
CA PRO A 39 4.05 -30.62 -16.36
C PRO A 39 3.18 -29.83 -15.38
N TYR A 40 2.61 -30.46 -14.36
CA TYR A 40 1.67 -29.82 -13.42
C TYR A 40 2.13 -29.87 -11.97
N SER A 41 3.39 -30.23 -11.72
CA SER A 41 3.91 -30.38 -10.36
C SER A 41 5.31 -29.80 -10.26
N VAL A 42 5.56 -29.09 -9.16
CA VAL A 42 6.85 -28.47 -8.84
C VAL A 42 7.26 -28.88 -7.45
N VAL A 43 8.52 -29.28 -7.31
CA VAL A 43 9.18 -29.56 -6.04
C VAL A 43 10.14 -28.42 -5.72
N ILE A 44 9.99 -27.84 -4.53
CA ILE A 44 10.87 -26.79 -4.01
C ILE A 44 11.74 -27.35 -2.89
N ASN A 45 13.02 -26.98 -2.92
CA ASN A 45 14.01 -27.33 -1.93
C ASN A 45 14.75 -26.06 -1.48
N SER A 46 15.26 -26.06 -0.25
CA SER A 46 16.19 -25.04 0.22
C SER A 46 17.46 -24.99 -0.65
N LEU A 47 18.16 -23.85 -0.65
CA LEU A 47 19.46 -23.72 -1.31
C LEU A 47 20.58 -24.43 -0.56
N ASP A 48 20.43 -24.55 0.76
CA ASP A 48 21.44 -25.10 1.65
C ASP A 48 21.36 -26.62 1.65
N ASP A 49 22.44 -27.28 1.24
CA ASP A 49 22.52 -28.74 1.17
C ASP A 49 22.67 -29.36 2.60
N ASP A 50 22.97 -28.55 3.63
CA ASP A 50 23.06 -28.95 5.05
C ASP A 50 21.74 -28.75 5.83
N VAL A 51 20.79 -27.96 5.33
CA VAL A 51 19.43 -27.86 5.90
C VAL A 51 18.64 -29.07 5.44
N ASP A 52 18.65 -30.10 6.29
CA ASP A 52 17.81 -31.31 6.28
C ASP A 52 17.16 -31.59 4.92
N MET A 53 17.78 -32.49 4.12
CA MET A 53 17.32 -33.01 2.80
C MET A 53 15.85 -33.44 2.73
N ASP A 54 15.20 -33.44 3.89
CA ASP A 54 13.81 -33.68 4.17
C ASP A 54 12.87 -32.50 3.88
N ASN A 55 13.30 -31.23 3.95
CA ASN A 55 12.38 -30.10 3.79
C ASN A 55 12.05 -29.85 2.31
N LYS A 56 10.91 -30.39 1.87
CA LYS A 56 10.38 -30.25 0.51
C LYS A 56 8.98 -29.67 0.51
N LEU A 57 8.74 -28.77 -0.43
CA LEU A 57 7.41 -28.28 -0.76
C LEU A 57 6.98 -28.86 -2.11
N PHE A 58 5.74 -29.30 -2.20
CA PHE A 58 5.14 -29.79 -3.43
C PHE A 58 4.00 -28.86 -3.83
N LEU A 59 4.07 -28.35 -5.06
CA LEU A 59 3.04 -27.49 -5.64
C LEU A 59 2.34 -28.25 -6.76
N SER A 60 1.04 -28.02 -6.89
CA SER A 60 0.34 -28.30 -8.16
C SER A 60 0.08 -27.02 -8.91
N LEU A 61 0.15 -27.09 -10.24
CA LEU A 61 -0.03 -25.97 -11.14
C LEU A 61 -1.32 -26.09 -11.96
N ILE A 62 -1.93 -24.95 -12.25
CA ILE A 62 -3.12 -24.83 -13.09
C ILE A 62 -2.75 -25.07 -14.56
N HIS A 63 -1.57 -24.58 -14.97
CA HIS A 63 -1.07 -24.67 -16.33
C HIS A 63 0.13 -25.60 -16.43
N ALA A 64 0.28 -26.23 -17.61
CA ALA A 64 1.41 -27.09 -17.90
C ALA A 64 2.69 -26.27 -18.10
N ILE A 65 3.79 -26.67 -17.49
CA ILE A 65 5.13 -26.10 -17.68
C ILE A 65 6.13 -27.16 -18.19
N PRO A 66 7.25 -26.74 -18.81
CA PRO A 66 8.33 -27.67 -19.15
C PRO A 66 8.91 -28.37 -17.90
N VAL A 67 9.23 -29.66 -18.03
CA VAL A 67 9.92 -30.43 -17.00
C VAL A 67 11.37 -29.97 -16.88
N GLY A 68 11.89 -29.85 -15.66
CA GLY A 68 13.25 -29.39 -15.38
C GLY A 68 13.30 -28.24 -14.39
N SER A 69 14.41 -27.51 -14.37
CA SER A 69 14.59 -26.38 -13.45
C SER A 69 13.62 -25.24 -13.79
N LEU A 70 12.93 -24.75 -12.76
CA LEU A 70 12.00 -23.64 -12.86
C LEU A 70 12.64 -22.37 -12.29
N THR A 71 12.72 -21.32 -13.11
CA THR A 71 13.32 -20.03 -12.73
C THR A 71 12.29 -18.92 -12.51
N SER A 72 11.03 -19.16 -12.90
CA SER A 72 9.96 -18.19 -12.76
C SER A 72 8.61 -18.87 -12.54
N LEU A 73 7.80 -18.33 -11.64
CA LEU A 73 6.44 -18.76 -11.36
C LEU A 73 5.54 -17.54 -11.13
N ASP A 74 4.36 -17.53 -11.75
CA ASP A 74 3.30 -16.59 -11.39
C ASP A 74 2.54 -17.14 -10.16
N PRO A 75 2.31 -16.34 -9.10
CA PRO A 75 1.52 -16.80 -7.95
C PRO A 75 0.15 -17.39 -8.33
N THR A 76 -0.45 -16.90 -9.42
CA THR A 76 -1.77 -17.34 -9.91
C THR A 76 -1.75 -18.69 -10.62
N ASP A 77 -0.57 -19.19 -11.01
CA ASP A 77 -0.42 -20.52 -11.60
C ASP A 77 -0.52 -21.65 -10.55
N ILE A 78 -0.41 -21.34 -9.26
CA ILE A 78 -0.49 -22.34 -8.18
C ILE A 78 -1.95 -22.73 -7.96
N VAL A 79 -2.24 -24.03 -7.99
CA VAL A 79 -3.57 -24.56 -7.67
C VAL A 79 -3.95 -24.13 -6.24
N PRO A 80 -5.12 -23.48 -6.06
CA PRO A 80 -5.57 -23.03 -4.76
C PRO A 80 -5.53 -24.13 -3.70
N PHE A 81 -4.90 -23.80 -2.57
CA PHE A 81 -4.76 -24.67 -1.39
C PHE A 81 -3.96 -25.96 -1.61
N HIS A 82 -3.25 -26.09 -2.72
CA HIS A 82 -2.46 -27.29 -3.04
C HIS A 82 -0.95 -27.02 -2.91
N ILE A 83 -0.56 -26.57 -1.72
CA ILE A 83 0.83 -26.39 -1.28
C ILE A 83 1.06 -27.42 -0.18
N LEU A 84 1.85 -28.45 -0.44
CA LEU A 84 2.01 -29.60 0.44
C LEU A 84 3.44 -29.70 0.99
N ASP A 85 3.57 -30.15 2.23
CA ASP A 85 4.86 -30.53 2.82
C ASP A 85 5.30 -31.94 2.38
N LYS A 86 6.47 -32.40 2.87
CA LYS A 86 7.00 -33.75 2.63
C LYS A 86 6.08 -34.90 3.01
N ASN A 87 5.13 -34.67 3.93
CA ASN A 87 4.19 -35.68 4.41
C ASN A 87 2.85 -35.62 3.65
N GLY A 88 2.73 -34.76 2.63
CA GLY A 88 1.50 -34.53 1.89
C GLY A 88 0.47 -33.69 2.66
N LYS A 89 0.88 -32.99 3.72
CA LYS A 89 -0.01 -32.10 4.49
C LYS A 89 0.00 -30.69 3.90
N GLU A 90 -1.16 -30.06 3.82
CA GLU A 90 -1.28 -28.66 3.40
C GLU A 90 -0.48 -27.71 4.30
N LEU A 91 0.41 -26.93 3.71
CA LEU A 91 1.22 -25.91 4.35
C LEU A 91 0.87 -24.54 3.75
N LEU A 92 -0.09 -23.85 4.37
CA LEU A 92 -0.59 -22.56 3.89
C LEU A 92 -0.02 -21.36 4.64
N CYS A 93 0.62 -21.56 5.79
CA CYS A 93 1.11 -20.45 6.60
C CYS A 93 2.39 -19.86 6.00
N PRO A 94 2.41 -18.58 5.56
CA PRO A 94 3.57 -18.00 4.90
C PRO A 94 4.76 -17.85 5.85
N VAL A 95 4.51 -17.67 7.15
CA VAL A 95 5.58 -17.60 8.17
C VAL A 95 6.26 -18.97 8.30
N GLU A 96 5.50 -20.05 8.35
CA GLU A 96 6.07 -21.42 8.41
C GLU A 96 6.84 -21.78 7.14
N ILE A 97 6.34 -21.36 5.97
CA ILE A 97 7.06 -21.54 4.69
C ILE A 97 8.36 -20.73 4.71
N ALA A 98 8.32 -19.47 5.15
CA ALA A 98 9.52 -18.64 5.23
C ALA A 98 10.55 -19.22 6.22
N ASP A 99 10.10 -19.72 7.38
CA ASP A 99 10.96 -20.38 8.37
C ASP A 99 11.68 -21.60 7.80
N GLN A 100 11.03 -22.35 6.91
CA GLN A 100 11.57 -23.59 6.35
C GLN A 100 12.47 -23.34 5.13
N PHE A 101 12.14 -22.35 4.31
CA PHE A 101 12.73 -22.20 2.96
C PHE A 101 13.45 -20.88 2.72
N TRP A 102 13.42 -19.93 3.67
CA TRP A 102 14.08 -18.63 3.54
C TRP A 102 14.99 -18.34 4.73
N GLU A 103 16.26 -18.73 4.61
CA GLU A 103 17.28 -18.52 5.65
C GLU A 103 17.42 -17.05 6.07
N GLY A 104 17.26 -16.12 5.12
CA GLY A 104 17.30 -14.68 5.35
C GLY A 104 16.04 -14.09 6.01
N CYS A 105 15.05 -14.91 6.38
CA CYS A 105 13.80 -14.41 6.94
C CYS A 105 13.96 -13.91 8.38
N THR A 106 14.02 -12.59 8.53
CA THR A 106 14.13 -11.90 9.82
C THR A 106 12.80 -11.91 10.60
N ILE A 107 12.86 -11.58 11.90
CA ILE A 107 11.66 -11.41 12.73
C ILE A 107 10.74 -10.34 12.14
N ASP A 108 11.29 -9.24 11.64
CA ASP A 108 10.51 -8.15 11.05
C ASP A 108 9.76 -8.61 9.79
N LEU A 109 10.41 -9.40 8.93
CA LEU A 109 9.77 -9.97 7.74
C LEU A 109 8.63 -10.91 8.11
N LYS A 110 8.79 -11.74 9.15
CA LYS A 110 7.72 -12.60 9.67
C LYS A 110 6.54 -11.79 10.19
N GLN A 111 6.80 -10.67 10.85
CA GLN A 111 5.75 -9.74 11.29
C GLN A 111 5.03 -9.10 10.10
N GLU A 112 5.75 -8.71 9.04
CA GLU A 112 5.16 -8.17 7.82
C GLU A 112 4.27 -9.21 7.11
N LEU A 113 4.74 -10.45 6.95
CA LEU A 113 3.97 -11.56 6.38
C LEU A 113 2.70 -11.83 7.20
N ALA A 114 2.82 -11.91 8.52
CA ALA A 114 1.68 -12.13 9.42
C ALA A 114 0.69 -10.96 9.37
N SER A 115 1.17 -9.71 9.26
CA SER A 115 0.33 -8.53 9.05
C SER A 115 -0.44 -8.60 7.73
N SER A 116 0.23 -9.00 6.64
CA SER A 116 -0.40 -9.19 5.33
C SER A 116 -1.55 -10.21 5.38
N VAL A 117 -1.35 -11.35 6.04
CA VAL A 117 -2.40 -12.37 6.24
C VAL A 117 -3.58 -11.81 7.03
N ARG A 118 -3.33 -11.19 8.20
CA ARG A 118 -4.39 -10.62 9.04
C ARG A 118 -5.20 -9.59 8.28
N LYS A 119 -4.54 -8.72 7.52
CA LYS A 119 -5.21 -7.69 6.73
C LYS A 119 -6.03 -8.29 5.60
N GLN A 120 -5.49 -9.26 4.87
CA GLN A 120 -6.22 -9.93 3.80
C GLN A 120 -7.43 -10.69 4.34
N GLU A 121 -7.30 -11.37 5.48
CA GLU A 121 -8.42 -12.03 6.16
C GLU A 121 -9.51 -11.03 6.53
N TRP A 122 -9.13 -9.89 7.12
CA TRP A 122 -10.08 -8.82 7.46
C TRP A 122 -10.82 -8.32 6.21
N ILE A 123 -10.12 -8.05 5.11
CA ILE A 123 -10.75 -7.62 3.84
C ILE A 123 -11.75 -8.67 3.34
N LEU A 124 -11.39 -9.95 3.36
CA LEU A 124 -12.28 -11.03 2.92
C LEU A 124 -13.53 -11.18 3.80
N ASN A 125 -13.45 -10.82 5.08
CA ASN A 125 -14.60 -10.79 5.99
C ASN A 125 -15.45 -9.50 5.83
N HIS A 126 -14.91 -8.45 5.20
CA HIS A 126 -15.53 -7.14 5.05
C HIS A 126 -15.55 -6.68 3.59
N LEU A 127 -15.79 -7.63 2.67
CA LEU A 127 -15.81 -7.33 1.24
C LEU A 127 -16.81 -6.20 0.94
N PRO A 128 -16.47 -5.27 0.02
CA PRO A 128 -17.42 -4.27 -0.43
C PRO A 128 -18.70 -4.94 -0.93
N THR A 129 -19.84 -4.54 -0.37
CA THR A 129 -21.15 -5.11 -0.73
C THR A 129 -21.70 -4.56 -2.03
N LYS A 130 -21.23 -3.36 -2.44
CA LYS A 130 -21.61 -2.69 -3.68
C LYS A 130 -20.52 -2.91 -4.71
N ILE A 131 -20.89 -3.52 -5.84
CA ILE A 131 -20.02 -3.62 -7.01
C ILE A 131 -20.06 -2.25 -7.73
N PRO A 132 -18.91 -1.61 -7.99
CA PRO A 132 -18.86 -0.39 -8.76
C PRO A 132 -19.46 -0.59 -10.15
N SER A 133 -20.12 0.45 -10.65
CA SER A 133 -20.62 0.52 -12.03
C SER A 133 -19.73 1.46 -12.86
N LEU A 134 -19.94 1.51 -14.17
CA LEU A 134 -19.26 2.50 -15.03
C LEU A 134 -19.58 3.95 -14.66
N PHE A 135 -20.61 4.20 -13.86
CA PHE A 135 -21.00 5.52 -13.33
C PHE A 135 -20.57 5.73 -11.87
N SER A 136 -19.92 4.72 -11.26
CA SER A 136 -19.35 4.87 -9.93
C SER A 136 -18.11 5.77 -9.99
N PRO A 137 -17.87 6.58 -8.96
CA PRO A 137 -16.68 7.41 -8.90
C PRO A 137 -15.42 6.54 -8.78
N ALA A 138 -14.28 7.06 -9.20
CA ALA A 138 -12.98 6.39 -9.22
C ALA A 138 -12.61 5.78 -7.86
N ILE A 139 -12.96 6.48 -6.77
CA ILE A 139 -12.70 6.00 -5.41
C ILE A 139 -13.49 4.73 -5.05
N GLU A 140 -14.67 4.50 -5.63
CA GLU A 140 -15.40 3.24 -5.44
C GLU A 140 -14.68 2.09 -6.14
N TRP A 141 -14.12 2.32 -7.34
CA TRP A 141 -13.31 1.32 -8.06
C TRP A 141 -12.02 0.99 -7.31
N ASP A 142 -11.27 2.00 -6.86
CA ASP A 142 -10.03 1.81 -6.10
C ASP A 142 -10.28 1.02 -4.79
N ARG A 143 -11.37 1.31 -4.07
CA ARG A 143 -11.74 0.56 -2.85
C ARG A 143 -12.26 -0.85 -3.12
N TYR A 144 -12.57 -1.18 -4.37
CA TYR A 144 -12.95 -2.52 -4.78
C TYR A 144 -11.72 -3.43 -5.04
N LEU A 145 -10.51 -2.87 -5.05
CA LEU A 145 -9.27 -3.63 -5.19
C LEU A 145 -8.97 -4.40 -3.89
N ILE A 146 -9.33 -5.69 -3.86
CA ILE A 146 -9.20 -6.56 -2.68
C ILE A 146 -7.94 -7.45 -2.67
N GLU A 147 -7.21 -7.58 -3.78
CA GLU A 147 -6.05 -8.51 -3.89
C GLU A 147 -4.67 -7.91 -3.52
N GLY A 148 -4.52 -6.58 -3.50
CA GLY A 148 -3.24 -5.95 -3.19
C GLY A 148 -2.21 -6.08 -4.32
N HIS A 149 -0.93 -5.96 -4.00
CA HIS A 149 0.15 -6.16 -5.00
C HIS A 149 0.13 -7.59 -5.55
N PRO A 150 0.19 -7.80 -6.88
CA PRO A 150 0.01 -9.12 -7.49
C PRO A 150 1.11 -10.11 -7.10
N THR A 151 2.35 -9.65 -6.94
CA THR A 151 3.51 -10.52 -6.72
C THR A 151 4.16 -10.43 -5.34
N HIS A 152 3.92 -9.36 -4.57
CA HIS A 152 4.70 -9.10 -3.35
C HIS A 152 4.11 -9.86 -2.16
N PRO A 153 4.86 -10.69 -1.41
CA PRO A 153 4.28 -11.48 -0.33
C PRO A 153 3.69 -10.63 0.80
N MET A 154 4.26 -9.45 1.05
CA MET A 154 3.76 -8.49 2.04
C MET A 154 2.74 -7.51 1.42
N HIS A 155 1.91 -7.99 0.47
CA HIS A 155 0.99 -7.20 -0.37
C HIS A 155 -0.05 -6.36 0.39
N ARG A 156 -0.36 -6.75 1.64
CA ARG A 156 -1.32 -6.05 2.50
C ARG A 156 -0.76 -5.66 3.86
N THR A 157 0.56 -5.70 4.02
CA THR A 157 1.19 -5.37 5.29
C THR A 157 0.83 -3.95 5.73
N GLN A 158 0.48 -3.83 7.00
CA GLN A 158 0.20 -2.57 7.70
C GLN A 158 0.76 -2.71 9.11
N ILE A 159 1.99 -2.23 9.33
CA ILE A 159 2.65 -2.22 10.65
C ILE A 159 3.09 -0.79 11.01
N PRO A 160 3.10 -0.39 12.29
CA PRO A 160 2.69 -1.16 13.47
C PRO A 160 1.17 -1.12 13.73
N PHE A 161 0.34 -0.91 12.70
CA PHE A 161 -1.10 -0.73 12.87
C PHE A 161 -1.81 -2.04 13.25
N ASP A 162 -2.48 -2.03 14.39
CA ASP A 162 -3.36 -3.10 14.90
C ASP A 162 -4.77 -2.59 15.25
N GLY A 163 -5.06 -1.33 14.89
CA GLY A 163 -6.29 -0.63 15.24
C GLY A 163 -7.47 -0.89 14.30
N PHE A 164 -8.47 -0.01 14.38
CA PHE A 164 -9.70 -0.11 13.57
C PHE A 164 -9.45 0.27 12.12
N GLU A 165 -9.65 -0.67 11.22
CA GLU A 165 -9.42 -0.52 9.78
C GLU A 165 -10.26 0.59 9.12
N SER A 166 -11.38 0.96 9.72
CA SER A 166 -12.19 2.12 9.30
C SER A 166 -11.40 3.42 9.37
N VAL A 167 -10.47 3.57 10.33
CA VAL A 167 -9.62 4.75 10.46
C VAL A 167 -8.68 4.90 9.26
N LEU A 168 -8.21 3.80 8.68
CA LEU A 168 -7.38 3.86 7.47
C LEU A 168 -8.22 4.05 6.21
N ALA A 169 -9.43 3.49 6.15
CA ALA A 169 -10.28 3.59 4.97
C ALA A 169 -10.98 4.95 4.83
N THR A 170 -11.40 5.55 5.94
CA THR A 170 -12.11 6.82 6.00
C THR A 170 -11.55 7.71 7.11
N PRO A 171 -10.30 8.19 6.96
CA PRO A 171 -9.62 8.93 8.02
C PRO A 171 -10.23 10.31 8.25
N MET A 172 -10.15 10.75 9.50
CA MET A 172 -10.23 12.17 9.82
C MET A 172 -8.90 12.85 9.50
N VAL A 173 -8.95 13.86 8.64
CA VAL A 173 -7.83 14.77 8.39
C VAL A 173 -7.95 15.92 9.39
N LYS A 174 -6.93 16.05 10.22
CA LYS A 174 -6.79 17.11 11.22
C LYS A 174 -5.79 18.15 10.73
N PHE A 175 -5.79 19.33 11.36
CA PHE A 175 -4.97 20.44 10.91
C PHE A 175 -4.10 20.96 12.02
N ILE A 176 -2.84 21.23 11.67
CA ILE A 176 -1.83 21.67 12.61
C ILE A 176 -1.23 22.97 12.11
N SER A 177 -1.18 23.98 12.99
CA SER A 177 -0.47 25.24 12.76
C SER A 177 0.97 25.11 13.21
N ILE A 178 1.92 25.50 12.36
CA ILE A 178 3.37 25.45 12.62
C ILE A 178 3.99 26.78 12.17
N PRO A 179 5.01 27.32 12.87
CA PRO A 179 5.74 28.50 12.41
C PRO A 179 6.29 28.32 10.99
N ARG A 180 6.13 29.34 10.14
CA ARG A 180 6.61 29.31 8.75
C ARG A 180 8.11 29.05 8.67
N SER A 181 8.88 29.54 9.63
CA SER A 181 10.33 29.33 9.74
C SER A 181 10.75 27.88 9.93
N GLU A 182 9.83 26.96 10.23
CA GLU A 182 10.09 25.52 10.42
C GLU A 182 9.60 24.67 9.23
N LEU A 183 9.07 25.33 8.20
CA LEU A 183 8.46 24.68 7.05
C LEU A 183 9.10 25.15 5.74
N VAL A 184 9.07 24.27 4.75
CA VAL A 184 9.30 24.58 3.35
C VAL A 184 8.00 24.36 2.58
N ILE A 185 7.67 25.29 1.69
CA ILE A 185 6.54 25.19 0.77
C ILE A 185 7.01 25.32 -0.68
N HIS A 186 6.36 24.58 -1.57
CA HIS A 186 6.60 24.66 -3.01
C HIS A 186 5.28 24.60 -3.79
N GLY A 187 5.27 25.22 -4.97
CA GLY A 187 4.08 25.34 -5.79
C GLY A 187 3.01 26.25 -5.16
N GLU A 188 1.77 26.07 -5.60
CA GLU A 188 0.63 26.93 -5.27
C GLU A 188 -0.04 26.59 -3.92
N TRP A 189 0.75 26.20 -2.91
CA TRP A 189 0.24 25.67 -1.65
C TRP A 189 -0.76 26.62 -0.96
N GLU A 190 -0.36 27.87 -0.74
CA GLU A 190 -1.19 28.84 -0.02
C GLU A 190 -2.44 29.24 -0.82
N THR A 191 -2.31 29.34 -2.15
CA THR A 191 -3.41 29.63 -3.07
C THR A 191 -4.49 28.56 -2.96
N ILE A 192 -4.11 27.28 -3.04
CA ILE A 192 -5.06 26.15 -3.00
C ILE A 192 -5.65 26.01 -1.59
N MET A 193 -4.81 26.02 -0.56
CA MET A 193 -5.26 25.77 0.82
C MET A 193 -6.13 26.89 1.39
N LYS A 194 -6.02 28.13 0.89
CA LYS A 194 -6.86 29.25 1.35
C LYS A 194 -8.36 28.97 1.20
N HIS A 195 -8.77 28.21 0.20
CA HIS A 195 -10.18 27.85 -0.01
C HIS A 195 -10.69 26.79 0.97
N TYR A 196 -9.76 26.04 1.56
CA TYR A 196 -10.06 24.90 2.41
C TYR A 196 -9.95 25.22 3.90
N LEU A 197 -9.07 26.15 4.27
CA LEU A 197 -8.79 26.50 5.66
C LEU A 197 -9.90 27.35 6.31
N PRO A 198 -10.13 27.22 7.63
CA PRO A 198 -11.23 27.91 8.31
C PRO A 198 -10.98 29.41 8.46
N SER A 199 -9.72 29.81 8.41
CA SER A 199 -9.26 31.19 8.50
C SER A 199 -8.08 31.39 7.56
N ALA A 200 -7.86 32.64 7.16
CA ALA A 200 -6.68 32.99 6.37
C ALA A 200 -5.40 32.58 7.14
N PRO A 201 -4.38 32.03 6.45
CA PRO A 201 -3.08 31.78 7.04
C PRO A 201 -2.52 33.07 7.66
N SER A 202 -1.86 32.94 8.82
CA SER A 202 -1.06 34.03 9.36
C SER A 202 0.20 34.22 8.49
N PRO A 203 0.76 35.44 8.38
CA PRO A 203 2.09 35.62 7.78
C PRO A 203 3.15 34.71 8.43
N ASP A 204 3.04 34.50 9.74
CA ASP A 204 4.06 33.82 10.56
C ASP A 204 3.82 32.32 10.73
N THR A 205 2.61 31.83 10.43
CA THR A 205 2.26 30.40 10.60
C THR A 205 1.59 29.82 9.37
N LEU A 206 1.89 28.55 9.11
CA LEU A 206 1.28 27.77 8.05
C LEU A 206 0.45 26.65 8.66
N ILE A 207 -0.63 26.29 7.97
CA ILE A 207 -1.51 25.21 8.37
C ILE A 207 -1.28 24.01 7.45
N LEU A 208 -1.05 22.85 8.07
CA LEU A 208 -0.77 21.58 7.43
C LEU A 208 -1.89 20.58 7.74
N PRO A 209 -2.49 19.92 6.73
CA PRO A 209 -3.35 18.75 6.96
C PRO A 209 -2.51 17.53 7.34
N VAL A 210 -2.99 16.78 8.33
CA VAL A 210 -2.30 15.63 8.93
C VAL A 210 -3.32 14.51 9.14
N HIS A 211 -2.95 13.29 8.79
CA HIS A 211 -3.77 12.10 9.04
C HIS A 211 -3.97 11.94 10.56
N GLU A 212 -5.15 11.55 11.05
CA GLU A 212 -5.42 11.49 12.51
C GLU A 212 -4.40 10.63 13.29
N LEU A 213 -4.04 9.45 12.76
CA LEU A 213 -3.00 8.58 13.33
C LEU A 213 -1.60 9.20 13.38
N GLN A 214 -1.34 10.23 12.58
CA GLN A 214 -0.04 10.91 12.50
C GLN A 214 0.06 12.09 13.47
N VAL A 215 -1.05 12.57 14.04
CA VAL A 215 -1.08 13.81 14.85
C VAL A 215 -0.15 13.73 16.06
N SER A 216 -0.24 12.68 16.89
CA SER A 216 0.64 12.53 18.06
C SER A 216 2.12 12.43 17.67
N ASN A 217 2.40 11.84 16.50
CA ASN A 217 3.74 11.71 15.97
C ASN A 217 4.33 13.07 15.53
N VAL A 218 3.49 13.97 15.00
CA VAL A 218 3.87 15.35 14.65
C VAL A 218 4.09 16.18 15.91
N LEU A 219 3.12 16.19 16.82
CA LEU A 219 3.18 17.01 18.05
C LEU A 219 4.37 16.65 18.95
N SER A 220 4.78 15.37 18.96
CA SER A 220 5.97 14.95 19.72
C SER A 220 7.31 15.36 19.08
N ARG A 221 7.33 15.64 17.78
CA ARG A 221 8.55 16.00 17.02
C ARG A 221 8.71 17.50 16.78
N ILE A 222 7.60 18.23 16.74
CA ILE A 222 7.59 19.68 16.55
C ILE A 222 6.86 20.30 17.73
N PRO A 223 7.56 20.71 18.80
CA PRO A 223 6.93 21.28 19.99
C PRO A 223 6.16 22.58 19.74
N SER A 224 6.49 23.31 18.67
CA SER A 224 5.77 24.53 18.25
C SER A 224 4.47 24.23 17.49
N ALA A 225 4.25 22.97 17.08
CA ALA A 225 3.07 22.56 16.36
C ALA A 225 1.83 22.58 17.26
N THR A 226 0.77 23.23 16.80
CA THR A 226 -0.48 23.36 17.54
C THR A 226 -1.63 22.78 16.72
N LEU A 227 -2.35 21.81 17.28
CA LEU A 227 -3.56 21.27 16.68
C LEU A 227 -4.65 22.36 16.65
N ILE A 228 -5.29 22.56 15.50
CA ILE A 228 -6.43 23.47 15.36
C ILE A 228 -7.67 22.76 15.91
N PRO A 229 -8.28 23.26 17.00
CA PRO A 229 -9.42 22.59 17.62
C PRO A 229 -10.67 22.70 16.74
N ASN A 230 -11.51 21.66 16.78
CA ASN A 230 -12.82 21.61 16.09
C ASN A 230 -12.77 21.87 14.58
N PHE A 231 -11.60 21.69 13.97
CA PHE A 231 -11.42 21.79 12.54
C PHE A 231 -10.79 20.51 12.02
N GLU A 232 -11.65 19.58 11.63
CA GLU A 232 -11.30 18.32 11.01
C GLU A 232 -12.29 18.02 9.88
N ARG A 233 -11.87 17.18 8.95
CA ARG A 233 -12.65 16.82 7.77
C ARG A 233 -12.52 15.34 7.50
N GLN A 234 -13.62 14.74 7.09
CA GLN A 234 -13.62 13.33 6.74
C GLN A 234 -13.17 13.16 5.28
N PHE A 235 -12.24 12.23 5.08
CA PHE A 235 -11.75 11.85 3.76
C PHE A 235 -11.96 10.36 3.53
N VAL A 236 -11.84 9.95 2.28
CA VAL A 236 -11.78 8.56 1.87
C VAL A 236 -10.37 8.25 1.38
N ALA A 237 -9.73 7.25 1.94
CA ALA A 237 -8.39 6.85 1.51
C ALA A 237 -8.44 5.99 0.25
N GLN A 238 -7.48 6.22 -0.64
CA GLN A 238 -7.18 5.33 -1.75
C GLN A 238 -6.38 4.10 -1.28
N SER A 239 -6.12 3.16 -2.18
CA SER A 239 -5.34 1.93 -1.98
C SER A 239 -3.95 2.16 -1.37
N SER A 240 -3.37 3.35 -1.57
CA SER A 240 -2.11 3.78 -0.95
C SER A 240 -2.22 4.18 0.53
N ILE A 241 -3.41 4.12 1.13
CA ILE A 241 -3.85 4.49 2.49
C ILE A 241 -3.62 5.94 2.93
N ARG A 242 -2.65 6.64 2.33
CA ARG A 242 -2.24 7.99 2.71
C ARG A 242 -2.59 9.05 1.68
N THR A 243 -2.96 8.62 0.48
CA THR A 243 -3.59 9.50 -0.49
C THR A 243 -5.08 9.47 -0.26
N VAL A 244 -5.66 10.62 0.03
CA VAL A 244 -7.01 10.77 0.55
C VAL A 244 -7.79 11.76 -0.30
N VAL A 245 -9.03 11.40 -0.61
CA VAL A 245 -9.99 12.18 -1.40
C VAL A 245 -11.00 12.82 -0.43
N PRO A 246 -11.30 14.12 -0.54
CA PRO A 246 -12.28 14.75 0.33
C PRO A 246 -13.64 14.08 0.15
N GLN A 247 -14.36 13.82 1.24
CA GLN A 247 -15.71 13.24 1.14
C GLN A 247 -16.71 14.23 0.52
N LEU A 248 -16.51 15.52 0.75
CA LEU A 248 -17.26 16.59 0.09
C LEU A 248 -16.36 17.26 -0.94
N ALA A 249 -16.72 17.23 -2.22
CA ALA A 249 -15.93 17.86 -3.28
C ALA A 249 -15.68 19.36 -3.06
N SER A 250 -16.55 20.04 -2.30
CA SER A 250 -16.39 21.45 -1.91
C SER A 250 -15.26 21.70 -0.92
N ASP A 251 -14.80 20.68 -0.18
CA ASP A 251 -13.71 20.84 0.79
C ASP A 251 -12.39 21.10 0.08
N LEU A 252 -12.08 20.34 -0.98
CA LEU A 252 -10.86 20.54 -1.75
C LEU A 252 -11.13 20.35 -3.25
N PRO A 253 -11.73 21.35 -3.91
CA PRO A 253 -12.20 21.22 -5.29
C PRO A 253 -11.06 20.94 -6.26
N GLY A 254 -11.14 19.81 -6.96
CA GLY A 254 -10.19 19.43 -8.01
C GLY A 254 -8.86 18.86 -7.53
N PHE A 255 -8.69 18.66 -6.22
CA PHE A 255 -7.46 18.11 -5.67
C PHE A 255 -7.71 17.06 -4.60
N LEU A 256 -6.64 16.31 -4.33
CA LEU A 256 -6.56 15.29 -3.32
C LEU A 256 -5.26 15.45 -2.53
N LEU A 257 -5.20 14.90 -1.32
CA LEU A 257 -4.06 15.07 -0.41
C LEU A 257 -3.28 13.78 -0.30
N LYS A 258 -1.96 13.86 -0.34
CA LYS A 258 -1.04 12.76 -0.01
C LYS A 258 -0.33 13.13 1.28
N LEU A 259 -0.68 12.41 2.34
CA LEU A 259 -0.26 12.69 3.71
C LEU A 259 0.93 11.83 4.11
N ALA A 260 1.80 12.36 4.97
CA ALA A 260 2.76 11.52 5.69
C ALA A 260 2.02 10.64 6.70
N LEU A 261 2.33 9.34 6.72
CA LEU A 261 1.71 8.37 7.63
C LEU A 261 2.75 7.34 8.07
N THR A 262 2.91 7.17 9.39
CA THR A 262 3.91 6.25 9.97
C THR A 262 3.36 4.82 10.01
N ILE A 263 3.11 4.27 8.82
CA ILE A 263 2.72 2.87 8.59
C ILE A 263 3.62 2.31 7.50
N CYS A 264 4.20 1.13 7.72
CA CYS A 264 4.88 0.37 6.69
C CYS A 264 3.85 -0.44 5.90
N THR A 265 3.89 -0.31 4.57
CA THR A 265 3.22 -1.25 3.67
C THR A 265 4.20 -1.69 2.60
N THR A 266 4.16 -2.97 2.23
CA THR A 266 5.08 -3.57 1.24
C THR A 266 6.56 -3.20 1.47
N GLY A 267 7.06 -3.33 2.71
CA GLY A 267 8.45 -3.01 3.07
C GLY A 267 8.82 -1.51 3.09
N ALA A 268 7.88 -0.59 2.88
CA ALA A 268 8.16 0.84 2.85
C ALA A 268 7.27 1.65 3.80
N TRP A 269 7.91 2.49 4.61
CA TRP A 269 7.22 3.48 5.44
C TRP A 269 6.50 4.52 4.57
N ARG A 270 5.24 4.80 4.92
CA ARG A 270 4.36 5.74 4.21
C ARG A 270 4.56 7.20 4.61
N THR A 271 5.79 7.55 4.95
CA THR A 271 6.28 8.91 5.17
C THR A 271 6.61 9.61 3.84
N ILE A 272 6.83 10.93 3.84
CA ILE A 272 7.12 11.70 2.62
C ILE A 272 8.48 12.36 2.76
N SER A 273 9.42 12.04 1.87
CA SER A 273 10.76 12.59 1.95
C SER A 273 10.83 14.08 1.66
N TYR A 274 11.82 14.76 2.24
CA TYR A 274 12.17 16.14 1.89
C TYR A 274 12.36 16.29 0.37
N TYR A 275 13.03 15.33 -0.28
CA TYR A 275 13.22 15.32 -1.72
C TYR A 275 11.89 15.23 -2.48
N SER A 276 10.91 14.46 -1.99
CA SER A 276 9.58 14.39 -2.59
C SER A 276 8.85 15.73 -2.45
N VAL A 277 8.92 16.37 -1.28
CA VAL A 277 8.38 17.72 -1.08
C VAL A 277 9.02 18.69 -2.07
N TYR A 278 10.34 18.69 -2.20
CA TYR A 278 11.05 19.59 -3.12
C TYR A 278 10.75 19.30 -4.60
N ASN A 279 10.86 18.05 -5.03
CA ASN A 279 10.87 17.71 -6.44
C ASN A 279 9.47 17.65 -7.06
N SER A 280 8.43 17.27 -6.31
CA SER A 280 7.16 16.93 -6.95
C SER A 280 6.48 18.08 -7.70
N PRO A 281 6.41 19.33 -7.18
CA PRO A 281 5.86 20.44 -7.94
C PRO A 281 6.75 20.90 -9.09
N ARG A 282 8.05 20.57 -9.04
CA ARG A 282 9.03 20.96 -10.06
C ARG A 282 9.09 19.99 -11.23
N ILE A 283 8.88 18.70 -10.98
CA ILE A 283 8.85 17.67 -12.02
C ILE A 283 7.52 17.70 -12.78
N THR A 284 6.41 18.05 -12.11
CA THR A 284 5.08 18.07 -12.73
C THR A 284 5.03 18.86 -14.06
N PRO A 285 5.53 20.11 -14.17
CA PRO A 285 5.54 20.84 -15.44
C PRO A 285 6.33 20.14 -16.54
N LEU A 286 7.48 19.55 -16.20
CA LEU A 286 8.30 18.81 -17.16
C LEU A 286 7.57 17.54 -17.63
N ALA A 287 6.99 16.78 -16.71
CA ALA A 287 6.23 15.57 -17.04
C ALA A 287 5.04 15.88 -17.95
N LYS A 288 4.30 16.96 -17.67
CA LYS A 288 3.21 17.43 -18.53
C LYS A 288 3.70 17.90 -19.89
N PHE A 289 4.86 18.54 -19.96
CA PHE A 289 5.43 19.01 -21.22
C PHE A 289 5.86 17.87 -22.17
N ILE A 290 6.38 16.77 -21.63
CA ILE A 290 6.86 15.62 -22.43
C ILE A 290 5.78 14.57 -22.67
N ALA A 291 4.64 14.65 -21.97
CA ALA A 291 3.58 13.67 -22.11
C ALA A 291 2.95 13.74 -23.51
N PRO A 292 2.75 12.60 -24.21
CA PRO A 292 1.99 12.58 -25.45
C PRO A 292 0.52 12.89 -25.18
N GLU A 293 -0.23 13.26 -26.22
CA GLU A 293 -1.65 13.63 -26.11
C GLU A 293 -2.54 12.53 -25.51
N CYS A 294 -2.15 11.26 -25.64
CA CYS A 294 -2.86 10.11 -25.09
C CYS A 294 -2.58 9.83 -23.61
N LEU A 295 -1.72 10.64 -22.95
CA LEU A 295 -1.32 10.44 -21.56
C LEU A 295 -1.65 11.68 -20.72
N VAL A 296 -2.58 11.52 -19.78
CA VAL A 296 -2.88 12.56 -18.78
C VAL A 296 -1.97 12.37 -17.58
N VAL A 297 -1.16 13.38 -17.27
CA VAL A 297 -0.31 13.41 -16.07
C VAL A 297 -1.02 14.14 -14.94
N LEU A 298 -1.41 13.40 -13.89
CA LEU A 298 -1.93 13.98 -12.65
C LEU A 298 -0.78 14.62 -11.86
N GLY A 299 -0.76 15.95 -11.86
CA GLY A 299 0.30 16.72 -11.25
C GLY A 299 0.26 16.71 -9.73
N GLU A 300 1.42 16.53 -9.10
CA GLU A 300 1.64 16.93 -7.71
C GLU A 300 2.02 18.42 -7.75
N VAL A 301 1.03 19.31 -7.58
CA VAL A 301 1.13 20.75 -7.94
C VAL A 301 1.62 21.64 -6.80
N ALA A 302 1.52 21.17 -5.56
CA ALA A 302 2.00 21.88 -4.39
C ALA A 302 2.41 20.90 -3.31
N SER A 303 3.34 21.33 -2.46
CA SER A 303 3.83 20.52 -1.36
C SER A 303 4.29 21.39 -0.20
N ILE A 304 4.27 20.79 0.98
CA ILE A 304 4.76 21.38 2.21
C ILE A 304 5.45 20.30 3.03
N GLY A 305 6.48 20.67 3.77
CA GLY A 305 7.11 19.77 4.72
C GLY A 305 7.96 20.51 5.72
N SER A 306 8.43 19.79 6.75
CA SER A 306 9.39 20.36 7.71
C SER A 306 10.72 20.65 7.02
N ASN A 307 11.32 21.78 7.42
CA ASN A 307 12.67 22.15 7.00
C ASN A 307 13.77 21.55 7.90
N ALA A 308 13.39 20.68 8.85
CA ALA A 308 14.33 20.00 9.72
C ALA A 308 15.37 19.23 8.89
N THR A 309 16.63 19.35 9.29
CA THR A 309 17.74 18.63 8.67
C THR A 309 17.75 17.14 9.04
N ASP A 310 17.12 16.78 10.16
CA ASP A 310 16.94 15.38 10.57
C ASP A 310 15.83 14.73 9.74
N GLU A 311 16.19 13.70 8.97
CA GLU A 311 15.24 12.90 8.19
C GLU A 311 14.20 12.15 9.04
N MET A 312 14.54 11.79 10.28
CA MET A 312 13.63 11.15 11.22
C MET A 312 12.55 12.11 11.76
N VAL A 313 12.72 13.41 11.48
CA VAL A 313 11.71 14.44 11.70
C VAL A 313 11.05 14.80 10.38
N SER A 314 11.82 15.23 9.38
CA SER A 314 11.28 15.83 8.15
C SER A 314 10.32 14.91 7.40
N LYS A 315 10.57 13.59 7.40
CA LYS A 315 9.72 12.62 6.70
C LYS A 315 8.32 12.46 7.30
N HIS A 316 8.16 12.79 8.58
CA HIS A 316 6.91 12.60 9.32
C HIS A 316 5.99 13.82 9.29
N ILE A 317 6.47 14.98 8.80
CA ILE A 317 5.71 16.22 8.67
C ILE A 317 5.78 16.68 7.22
N ALA A 318 4.84 16.21 6.40
CA ALA A 318 4.73 16.61 5.01
C ALA A 318 3.35 16.30 4.43
N CYS A 319 2.97 17.08 3.44
CA CYS A 319 1.78 16.87 2.62
C CYS A 319 2.06 17.30 1.18
N ILE A 320 1.46 16.59 0.23
CA ILE A 320 1.49 16.92 -1.19
C ILE A 320 0.04 17.06 -1.68
N ILE A 321 -0.25 18.12 -2.41
CA ILE A 321 -1.51 18.31 -3.14
C ILE A 321 -1.33 17.76 -4.55
N ARG A 322 -2.24 16.88 -4.95
CA ARG A 322 -2.27 16.30 -6.29
C ARG A 322 -3.60 16.64 -6.97
N GLU A 323 -3.56 16.80 -8.28
CA GLU A 323 -4.77 16.93 -9.10
C GLU A 323 -5.64 15.67 -9.03
N ASP A 324 -6.95 15.88 -9.07
CA ASP A 324 -7.95 14.83 -9.14
C ASP A 324 -8.28 14.50 -10.60
N ALA A 325 -8.21 13.21 -10.96
CA ALA A 325 -8.50 12.73 -12.30
C ALA A 325 -9.96 12.99 -12.69
N GLU A 326 -10.90 12.81 -11.76
CA GLU A 326 -12.33 13.02 -12.03
C GLU A 326 -12.64 14.49 -12.31
N ALA A 327 -11.96 15.40 -11.61
CA ALA A 327 -12.12 16.83 -11.83
C ALA A 327 -11.47 17.30 -13.15
N LEU A 328 -10.36 16.69 -13.55
CA LEU A 328 -9.70 17.00 -14.83
C LEU A 328 -10.50 16.48 -16.04
N MET A 329 -11.21 15.37 -15.87
CA MET A 329 -11.95 14.69 -16.93
C MET A 329 -13.43 14.53 -16.55
N PRO A 330 -14.20 15.63 -16.38
CA PRO A 330 -15.56 15.58 -15.81
C PRO A 330 -16.60 14.86 -16.69
N ASN A 331 -16.25 14.55 -17.94
CA ASN A 331 -17.12 13.86 -18.89
C ASN A 331 -16.68 12.40 -19.13
N GLU A 332 -15.68 11.91 -18.40
CA GLU A 332 -15.17 10.55 -18.52
C GLU A 332 -15.33 9.79 -17.22
N SER A 333 -15.49 8.47 -17.33
CA SER A 333 -15.44 7.57 -16.18
C SER A 333 -14.01 7.11 -15.94
N ILE A 334 -13.49 7.36 -14.74
CA ILE A 334 -12.14 6.94 -14.35
C ILE A 334 -12.23 5.62 -13.58
N ILE A 335 -11.59 4.57 -14.10
CA ILE A 335 -11.51 3.25 -13.47
C ILE A 335 -10.07 3.01 -13.02
N VAL A 336 -9.91 2.66 -11.75
CA VAL A 336 -8.64 2.17 -11.21
C VAL A 336 -8.64 0.65 -11.37
N ALA A 337 -7.63 0.12 -12.07
CA ALA A 337 -7.51 -1.29 -12.44
C ALA A 337 -6.23 -1.91 -11.88
#